data_AF-V9LM32-F1
#
_entry.id   AF-V9LM32-F1
#
_cell.length_a   1.000
_cell.length_b   1.000
_cell.length_c   1.000
_cell.angle_alpha   90.00
_cell.angle_beta   90.00
_cell.angle_gamma   90.00
#
_symmetry.space_group_name_H-M   'P 1'
#
loop_
_entity.id
_entity.type
_entity.pdbx_description
1 polymer ?
#
loop_
_entity_poly.entity_id
_entity_poly.type
_entity_poly.pdbx_seq_one_letter_code
_entity_poly.pdbx_strand_id
1 'polypeptide(L)'
;GYTGPNGENFISMRQYYESESGNSYSVSGQAAGWYRASKNAAYYGGNSPGTNNDMNARELVREALDQLARDPNINLAKYDVEDRYDYNGHGHFREPDSVIDHLMVFHSSVGEEAGGGVLGADAIWSHRFNLGRYHVLEGKKSNVPRRFSGQFAAFDYTIQPIDAAAGVCAHEYGHDLRLPDEYDTQYTGTGEPVSDWSITSSGSWAGKIGGTQPTAFTSWAKQFSQNSIGGRWINHEQLSINE
;
A
#
# COMPACT_ATOMS: atom_id res chain seq x y z
N GLY A 1 -11.14 -11.60 -10.62
CA GLY A 1 -10.26 -10.79 -11.46
C GLY A 1 -11.02 -9.58 -11.88
N TYR A 2 -10.59 -8.93 -12.94
CA TYR A 2 -11.34 -7.88 -13.59
C TYR A 2 -11.22 -8.02 -15.10
N THR A 3 -12.25 -7.57 -15.81
CA THR A 3 -12.26 -7.58 -17.28
C THR A 3 -11.54 -6.36 -17.81
N GLY A 4 -10.54 -6.58 -18.65
CA GLY A 4 -9.81 -5.54 -19.36
C GLY A 4 -10.64 -4.88 -20.47
N PRO A 5 -10.16 -3.74 -21.01
CA PRO A 5 -10.87 -2.98 -22.03
C PRO A 5 -11.07 -3.75 -23.34
N ASN A 6 -10.26 -4.75 -23.65
CA ASN A 6 -10.42 -5.61 -24.83
C ASN A 6 -10.96 -7.01 -24.47
N GLY A 7 -11.59 -7.16 -23.30
CA GLY A 7 -12.14 -8.44 -22.84
C GLY A 7 -11.11 -9.39 -22.24
N GLU A 8 -9.90 -8.92 -21.95
CA GLU A 8 -8.90 -9.69 -21.21
C GLU A 8 -9.41 -10.01 -19.79
N ASN A 9 -8.90 -11.07 -19.19
CA ASN A 9 -9.16 -11.37 -17.78
C ASN A 9 -7.87 -11.17 -16.99
N PHE A 10 -7.84 -10.13 -16.15
CA PHE A 10 -6.69 -9.78 -15.33
C PHE A 10 -6.90 -10.20 -13.87
N ILE A 11 -5.79 -10.49 -13.19
CA ILE A 11 -5.81 -10.78 -11.75
C ILE A 11 -6.09 -9.50 -10.98
N SER A 12 -6.92 -9.57 -9.94
CA SER A 12 -7.09 -8.47 -8.98
C SER A 12 -6.11 -8.63 -7.81
N MET A 13 -5.72 -7.53 -7.14
CA MET A 13 -4.90 -7.60 -5.91
C MET A 13 -5.44 -8.59 -4.88
N ARG A 14 -6.77 -8.62 -4.66
CA ARG A 14 -7.41 -9.60 -3.77
C ARG A 14 -7.08 -11.05 -4.15
N GLN A 15 -7.26 -11.41 -5.42
CA GLN A 15 -6.94 -12.75 -5.92
C GLN A 15 -5.45 -13.07 -5.87
N TYR A 16 -4.59 -12.06 -6.06
CA TYR A 16 -3.14 -12.23 -5.89
C TYR A 16 -2.82 -12.67 -4.46
N TYR A 17 -3.33 -11.95 -3.46
CA TYR A 17 -3.14 -12.30 -2.05
C TYR A 17 -3.82 -13.62 -1.63
N GLU A 18 -4.99 -13.92 -2.18
CA GLU A 18 -5.64 -15.23 -2.00
C GLU A 18 -4.78 -16.37 -2.58
N SER A 19 -4.14 -16.16 -3.74
CA SER A 19 -3.22 -17.12 -4.34
C SER A 19 -1.95 -17.30 -3.50
N GLU A 20 -1.26 -16.21 -3.17
CA GLU A 20 0.02 -16.26 -2.45
C GLU A 20 -0.09 -16.81 -1.02
N SER A 21 -1.27 -16.65 -0.41
CA SER A 21 -1.55 -17.13 0.95
C SER A 21 -2.27 -18.48 1.00
N GLY A 22 -2.46 -19.16 -0.13
CA GLY A 22 -3.23 -20.42 -0.18
C GLY A 22 -4.65 -20.27 0.39
N ASN A 23 -5.32 -19.15 0.08
CA ASN A 23 -6.64 -18.73 0.57
C ASN A 23 -6.73 -18.53 2.10
N SER A 24 -5.61 -18.28 2.78
CA SER A 24 -5.61 -18.00 4.23
C SER A 24 -5.70 -16.51 4.56
N TYR A 25 -5.42 -15.65 3.58
CA TYR A 25 -5.46 -14.20 3.69
C TYR A 25 -6.19 -13.62 2.48
N SER A 26 -6.97 -12.57 2.70
CA SER A 26 -7.71 -11.85 1.64
C SER A 26 -7.87 -10.39 2.04
N VAL A 27 -8.05 -9.54 1.03
CA VAL A 27 -8.22 -8.10 1.21
C VAL A 27 -9.63 -7.70 0.82
N SER A 28 -10.26 -6.87 1.64
CA SER A 28 -11.58 -6.30 1.38
C SER A 28 -11.58 -4.81 1.69
N GLY A 29 -12.27 -4.02 0.88
CA GLY A 29 -12.30 -2.58 1.01
C GLY A 29 -13.33 -1.94 0.09
N GLN A 30 -13.37 -0.62 0.12
CA GLN A 30 -14.25 0.18 -0.73
C GLN A 30 -13.48 1.42 -1.22
N ALA A 31 -13.69 1.79 -2.49
CA ALA A 31 -13.29 3.10 -2.97
C ALA A 31 -14.28 4.16 -2.47
N ALA A 32 -13.79 5.18 -1.74
CA ALA A 32 -14.64 6.22 -1.20
C ALA A 32 -15.20 7.14 -2.30
N GLY A 33 -14.33 7.60 -3.20
CA GLY A 33 -14.69 8.49 -4.30
C GLY A 33 -13.51 9.37 -4.70
N TRP A 34 -13.78 10.34 -5.58
CA TRP A 34 -12.79 11.34 -6.00
C TRP A 34 -12.81 12.55 -5.07
N TYR A 35 -11.68 12.80 -4.42
CA TYR A 35 -11.42 14.02 -3.64
C TYR A 35 -10.53 14.95 -4.44
N ARG A 36 -10.89 16.24 -4.50
CA ARG A 36 -10.18 17.20 -5.35
C ARG A 36 -9.14 17.93 -4.51
N ALA A 37 -7.88 17.83 -4.93
CA ALA A 37 -6.79 18.60 -4.34
C ALA A 37 -6.93 20.10 -4.61
N SER A 38 -6.51 20.92 -3.64
CA SER A 38 -6.62 22.38 -3.65
C SER A 38 -5.51 23.07 -4.43
N LYS A 39 -4.39 22.38 -4.65
CA LYS A 39 -3.23 22.85 -5.43
C LYS A 39 -3.06 22.02 -6.71
N ASN A 40 -2.18 22.49 -7.59
CA ASN A 40 -1.81 21.77 -8.81
C ASN A 40 -0.84 20.62 -8.49
N ALA A 41 -0.74 19.64 -9.38
CA ALA A 41 0.06 18.43 -9.19
C ALA A 41 1.53 18.72 -8.80
N ALA A 42 2.17 19.68 -9.47
CA ALA A 42 3.55 20.11 -9.19
C ALA A 42 3.80 20.52 -7.73
N TYR A 43 2.77 20.99 -7.01
CA TYR A 43 2.92 21.29 -5.58
C TYR A 43 3.13 20.00 -4.76
N TYR A 44 2.45 18.91 -5.13
CA TYR A 44 2.47 17.65 -4.39
C TYR A 44 3.57 16.70 -4.87
N GLY A 45 3.65 16.45 -6.18
CA GLY A 45 4.57 15.50 -6.80
C GLY A 45 5.82 16.12 -7.43
N GLY A 46 5.92 17.46 -7.50
CA GLY A 46 7.14 18.08 -8.01
C GLY A 46 8.37 17.63 -7.23
N ASN A 47 9.48 17.38 -7.93
CA ASN A 47 10.70 16.86 -7.31
C ASN A 47 11.47 17.91 -6.50
N SER A 48 11.78 17.58 -5.24
CA SER A 48 12.57 18.45 -4.40
C SER A 48 14.04 18.54 -4.87
N PRO A 49 14.63 19.75 -4.93
CA PRO A 49 16.01 19.90 -5.36
C PRO A 49 16.99 19.07 -4.53
N GLY A 50 17.80 18.24 -5.19
CA GLY A 50 18.90 17.49 -4.56
C GLY A 50 18.54 16.11 -4.01
N THR A 51 17.27 15.78 -3.81
CA THR A 51 16.85 14.42 -3.42
C THR A 51 15.95 13.73 -4.43
N ASN A 52 15.36 14.48 -5.37
CA ASN A 52 14.42 13.94 -6.38
C ASN A 52 13.27 13.15 -5.76
N ASN A 53 12.79 13.60 -4.59
CA ASN A 53 11.64 13.03 -3.90
C ASN A 53 10.43 13.94 -4.14
N ASP A 54 9.22 13.37 -4.05
CA ASP A 54 7.97 14.14 -4.02
C ASP A 54 8.02 15.25 -2.97
N MET A 55 7.73 16.50 -3.36
CA MET A 55 7.79 17.65 -2.46
C MET A 55 6.75 17.58 -1.33
N ASN A 56 5.49 17.24 -1.61
CA ASN A 56 4.40 17.33 -0.63
C ASN A 56 3.35 16.20 -0.75
N ALA A 57 3.74 14.98 -1.13
CA ALA A 57 2.82 13.83 -1.21
C ALA A 57 2.03 13.61 0.09
N ARG A 58 2.65 13.74 1.28
CA ARG A 58 1.95 13.64 2.57
C ARG A 58 0.84 14.68 2.74
N GLU A 59 1.02 15.90 2.22
CA GLU A 59 -0.03 16.93 2.30
C GLU A 59 -1.21 16.59 1.39
N LEU A 60 -0.99 15.95 0.23
CA LEU A 60 -2.08 15.43 -0.60
C LEU A 60 -2.90 14.40 0.17
N VAL A 61 -2.24 13.47 0.87
CA VAL A 61 -2.91 12.44 1.68
C VAL A 61 -3.70 13.07 2.83
N ARG A 62 -3.13 14.05 3.55
CA ARG A 62 -3.87 14.77 4.62
C ARG A 62 -5.09 15.51 4.08
N GLU A 63 -4.97 16.16 2.93
CA GLU A 63 -6.09 16.85 2.30
C GLU A 63 -7.20 15.88 1.88
N ALA A 64 -6.84 14.71 1.35
CA ALA A 64 -7.79 13.65 1.03
C ALA A 64 -8.48 13.11 2.29
N LEU A 65 -7.74 12.94 3.40
CA LEU A 65 -8.29 12.52 4.69
C LEU A 65 -9.22 13.56 5.30
N ASP A 66 -8.93 14.84 5.15
CA ASP A 66 -9.82 15.92 5.59
C ASP A 66 -11.14 15.90 4.79
N GLN A 67 -11.09 15.58 3.50
CA GLN A 67 -12.29 15.41 2.67
C GLN A 67 -13.05 14.12 3.06
N LEU A 68 -12.34 13.02 3.28
CA LEU A 68 -12.91 11.76 3.80
C LEU A 68 -13.61 11.94 5.16
N ALA A 69 -13.05 12.77 6.03
CA ALA A 69 -13.65 13.11 7.31
C ALA A 69 -15.01 13.81 7.18
N ARG A 70 -15.33 14.35 6.01
CA ARG A 70 -16.61 15.00 5.69
C ARG A 70 -17.53 14.13 4.84
N ASP A 71 -17.07 12.99 4.33
CA ASP A 71 -17.89 12.09 3.52
C ASP A 71 -18.85 11.27 4.40
N PRO A 72 -20.18 11.47 4.32
CA PRO A 72 -21.15 10.74 5.13
C PRO A 72 -21.32 9.28 4.69
N ASN A 73 -20.84 8.89 3.51
CA ASN A 73 -21.04 7.55 2.96
C ASN A 73 -20.02 6.52 3.48
N ILE A 74 -18.98 6.98 4.18
CA ILE A 74 -17.93 6.12 4.71
C ILE A 74 -18.06 5.95 6.22
N ASN A 75 -18.27 4.71 6.62
CA ASN A 75 -18.21 4.27 8.01
C ASN A 75 -16.80 3.75 8.32
N LEU A 76 -15.98 4.60 8.95
CA LEU A 76 -14.58 4.29 9.26
C LEU A 76 -14.40 3.13 10.26
N ALA A 77 -15.42 2.81 11.07
CA ALA A 77 -15.36 1.68 11.99
C ALA A 77 -15.23 0.31 11.30
N LYS A 78 -15.45 0.24 9.98
CA LYS A 78 -15.21 -0.98 9.18
C LYS A 78 -13.75 -1.17 8.78
N TYR A 79 -12.91 -0.16 8.99
CA TYR A 79 -11.51 -0.12 8.57
C TYR A 79 -10.57 0.16 9.76
N ASP A 80 -11.00 -0.16 10.97
CA ASP A 80 -10.27 -0.07 12.23
C ASP A 80 -10.54 -1.37 13.00
N VAL A 81 -9.77 -2.40 12.67
CA VAL A 81 -9.90 -3.78 13.16
C VAL A 81 -8.57 -4.29 13.70
N GLU A 82 -7.45 -3.69 13.30
CA GLU A 82 -6.10 -4.11 13.64
C GLU A 82 -5.37 -3.05 14.48
N ASP A 83 -4.84 -3.49 15.64
CA ASP A 83 -3.90 -2.71 16.42
C ASP A 83 -2.49 -3.07 15.98
N ARG A 84 -2.10 -2.61 14.80
CA ARG A 84 -0.80 -2.93 14.17
C ARG A 84 0.39 -2.71 15.10
N TYR A 85 0.30 -1.73 15.99
CA TYR A 85 1.42 -1.28 16.82
C TYR A 85 1.30 -1.70 18.29
N ASP A 86 0.29 -2.51 18.65
CA ASP A 86 -0.02 -2.90 20.03
C ASP A 86 0.02 -1.68 20.96
N TYR A 87 -0.76 -0.63 20.63
CA TYR A 87 -0.64 0.69 21.25
C TYR A 87 -0.81 0.66 22.77
N ASN A 88 -1.50 -0.36 23.29
CA ASN A 88 -1.76 -0.56 24.71
C ASN A 88 -0.86 -1.65 25.35
N GLY A 89 0.00 -2.31 24.57
CA GLY A 89 1.08 -3.18 25.04
C GLY A 89 0.65 -4.52 25.61
N HIS A 90 -0.48 -5.06 25.16
CA HIS A 90 -1.05 -6.30 25.68
C HIS A 90 -0.96 -7.50 24.74
N GLY A 91 -0.36 -7.34 23.56
CA GLY A 91 -0.12 -8.40 22.60
C GLY A 91 -1.34 -8.87 21.79
N HIS A 92 -2.49 -8.19 21.89
CA HIS A 92 -3.65 -8.44 21.03
C HIS A 92 -3.69 -7.46 19.87
N PHE A 93 -3.34 -7.93 18.67
CA PHE A 93 -3.28 -7.11 17.45
C PHE A 93 -4.60 -7.08 16.65
N ARG A 94 -5.61 -7.86 17.06
CA ARG A 94 -6.89 -8.00 16.36
C ARG A 94 -8.00 -7.27 17.12
N GLU A 95 -7.77 -6.00 17.38
CA GLU A 95 -8.74 -5.09 17.98
C GLU A 95 -8.60 -3.67 17.42
N PRO A 96 -9.67 -2.85 17.49
CA PRO A 96 -9.62 -1.47 17.04
C PRO A 96 -8.68 -0.60 17.87
N ASP A 97 -7.97 0.29 17.18
CA ASP A 97 -6.97 1.19 17.75
C ASP A 97 -7.26 2.67 17.36
N SER A 98 -8.39 2.93 16.69
CA SER A 98 -8.78 4.23 16.11
C SER A 98 -7.94 4.71 14.94
N VAL A 99 -7.08 3.88 14.37
CA VAL A 99 -6.31 4.18 13.16
C VAL A 99 -6.90 3.38 12.00
N ILE A 100 -6.95 3.98 10.82
CA ILE A 100 -7.33 3.26 9.61
C ILE A 100 -6.27 2.16 9.34
N ASP A 101 -6.71 0.89 9.30
CA ASP A 101 -5.83 -0.30 9.18
C ASP A 101 -4.93 -0.23 7.94
N HIS A 102 -5.55 0.02 6.79
CA HIS A 102 -4.93 0.00 5.47
C HIS A 102 -5.48 1.14 4.60
N LEU A 103 -4.70 2.22 4.44
CA LEU A 103 -5.07 3.36 3.60
C LEU A 103 -4.36 3.28 2.26
N MET A 104 -5.15 3.15 1.18
CA MET A 104 -4.66 3.21 -0.19
C MET A 104 -5.17 4.46 -0.90
N VAL A 105 -4.25 5.30 -1.37
CA VAL A 105 -4.54 6.55 -2.08
C VAL A 105 -4.23 6.37 -3.56
N PHE A 106 -5.20 6.70 -4.42
CA PHE A 106 -5.00 6.69 -5.87
C PHE A 106 -5.00 8.13 -6.40
N HIS A 107 -3.92 8.55 -7.07
CA HIS A 107 -3.84 9.89 -7.70
C HIS A 107 -4.16 9.82 -9.20
N SER A 108 -4.68 10.91 -9.76
CA SER A 108 -5.28 10.94 -11.10
C SER A 108 -4.30 10.93 -12.28
N SER A 109 -3.00 10.79 -12.04
CA SER A 109 -1.98 10.82 -13.10
C SER A 109 -1.39 9.45 -13.32
N VAL A 110 -0.62 9.31 -14.40
CA VAL A 110 0.40 8.25 -14.52
C VAL A 110 1.46 8.49 -13.44
N GLY A 111 1.98 7.42 -12.83
CA GLY A 111 3.03 7.50 -11.81
C GLY A 111 4.34 8.00 -12.39
N GLU A 112 5.16 8.70 -11.60
CA GLU A 112 6.47 9.18 -12.04
C GLU A 112 7.38 8.01 -12.44
N GLU A 113 7.26 6.86 -11.78
CA GLU A 113 8.01 5.62 -12.08
C GLU A 113 7.75 5.08 -13.50
N ALA A 114 6.62 5.46 -14.10
CA ALA A 114 6.25 5.14 -15.49
C ALA A 114 6.45 6.35 -16.44
N GLY A 115 7.15 7.39 -15.98
CA GLY A 115 7.46 8.61 -16.72
C GLY A 115 6.48 9.77 -16.50
N GLY A 116 5.48 9.63 -15.61
CA GLY A 116 4.58 10.71 -15.17
C GLY A 116 3.57 11.22 -16.22
N GLY A 117 3.57 10.65 -17.42
CA GLY A 117 2.67 11.02 -18.50
C GLY A 117 2.72 12.51 -18.84
N VAL A 118 1.57 13.18 -18.83
CA VAL A 118 1.49 14.63 -19.13
C VAL A 118 2.08 15.52 -18.05
N LEU A 119 2.29 15.00 -16.83
CA LEU A 119 2.88 15.73 -15.72
C LEU A 119 4.41 15.56 -15.65
N GLY A 120 4.96 14.51 -16.26
CA GLY A 120 6.38 14.19 -16.15
C GLY A 120 6.83 14.13 -14.68
N ALA A 121 7.89 14.84 -14.34
CA ALA A 121 8.45 14.93 -12.98
C ALA A 121 7.59 15.70 -11.95
N ASP A 122 6.40 16.18 -12.34
CA ASP A 122 5.40 16.73 -11.40
C ASP A 122 4.38 15.66 -10.95
N ALA A 123 4.45 14.44 -11.53
CA ALA A 123 3.68 13.29 -11.05
C ALA A 123 4.24 12.76 -9.73
N ILE A 124 3.40 12.08 -8.96
CA ILE A 124 3.84 11.40 -7.74
C ILE A 124 4.44 10.04 -8.13
N TRP A 125 5.56 9.68 -7.51
CA TRP A 125 6.13 8.33 -7.58
C TRP A 125 5.39 7.40 -6.61
N SER A 126 4.97 6.22 -7.07
CA SER A 126 4.26 5.23 -6.22
C SER A 126 5.07 4.80 -4.98
N HIS A 127 4.49 4.86 -3.79
CA HIS A 127 5.20 4.46 -2.57
C HIS A 127 4.29 4.14 -1.38
N ARG A 128 4.85 3.39 -0.43
CA ARG A 128 4.35 3.26 0.93
C ARG A 128 5.13 4.18 1.88
N PHE A 129 4.42 4.97 2.67
CA PHE A 129 5.05 5.81 3.68
C PHE A 129 4.12 6.03 4.90
N ASN A 130 4.46 6.94 5.80
CA ASN A 130 3.60 7.39 6.89
C ASN A 130 3.49 8.92 6.96
N LEU A 131 2.46 9.42 7.62
CA LEU A 131 2.18 10.85 7.73
C LEU A 131 3.15 11.59 8.67
N GLY A 132 4.17 10.93 9.25
CA GLY A 132 5.13 11.47 10.22
C GLY A 132 4.54 11.72 11.62
N ARG A 133 3.23 11.97 11.68
CA ARG A 133 2.40 11.99 12.88
C ARG A 133 1.00 11.51 12.50
N TYR A 134 0.26 11.00 13.48
CA TYR A 134 -1.16 10.69 13.28
C TYR A 134 -1.91 11.92 12.78
N HIS A 135 -2.70 11.74 11.72
CA HIS A 135 -3.64 12.75 11.22
C HIS A 135 -5.02 12.41 11.73
N VAL A 136 -5.56 13.22 12.64
CA VAL A 136 -6.89 13.01 13.23
C VAL A 136 -7.96 13.47 12.25
N LEU A 137 -8.95 12.61 11.98
CA LEU A 137 -10.07 12.90 11.11
C LEU A 137 -11.15 13.62 11.94
N GLU A 138 -11.00 14.94 12.05
CA GLU A 138 -11.90 15.85 12.77
C GLU A 138 -13.39 15.55 12.46
N GLY A 139 -14.18 15.32 13.51
CA GLY A 139 -15.61 15.03 13.41
C GLY A 139 -15.97 13.56 13.19
N LYS A 140 -15.01 12.67 12.91
CA LYS A 140 -15.24 11.22 12.76
C LYS A 140 -14.98 10.49 14.07
N LYS A 141 -16.05 10.16 14.79
CA LYS A 141 -15.97 9.47 16.09
C LYS A 141 -15.51 8.01 15.94
N SER A 142 -14.54 7.59 16.74
CA SER A 142 -14.07 6.21 16.83
C SER A 142 -14.70 5.44 17.99
N ASN A 143 -14.47 4.12 18.02
CA ASN A 143 -14.93 3.24 19.09
C ASN A 143 -13.95 3.16 20.27
N VAL A 144 -12.84 3.92 20.26
CA VAL A 144 -11.83 3.95 21.34
C VAL A 144 -11.78 5.37 21.95
N PRO A 145 -12.64 5.70 22.93
CA PRO A 145 -12.85 7.08 23.39
C PRO A 145 -11.61 7.78 23.96
N ARG A 146 -10.63 7.02 24.44
CA ARG A 146 -9.42 7.54 25.10
C ARG A 146 -8.30 7.88 24.11
N ARG A 147 -8.39 7.44 22.85
CA ARG A 147 -7.37 7.71 21.83
C ARG A 147 -7.86 8.79 20.88
N PHE A 148 -6.99 9.74 20.54
CA PHE A 148 -7.31 10.88 19.66
C PHE A 148 -8.57 11.67 20.03
N SER A 149 -8.88 11.78 21.33
CA SER A 149 -10.13 12.39 21.83
C SER A 149 -11.41 11.70 21.30
N GLY A 150 -11.34 10.39 21.08
CA GLY A 150 -12.45 9.57 20.60
C GLY A 150 -12.74 9.74 19.10
N GLN A 151 -11.71 10.03 18.31
CA GLN A 151 -11.81 10.23 16.87
C GLN A 151 -10.91 9.24 16.11
N PHE A 152 -11.25 8.98 14.86
CA PHE A 152 -10.39 8.22 13.96
C PHE A 152 -9.15 9.03 13.58
N ALA A 153 -8.07 8.32 13.28
CA ALA A 153 -6.85 8.87 12.74
C ALA A 153 -6.34 8.01 11.57
N ALA A 154 -5.41 8.55 10.80
CA ALA A 154 -4.62 7.80 9.83
C ALA A 154 -3.13 8.02 10.11
N PHE A 155 -2.30 7.06 9.68
CA PHE A 155 -0.86 7.16 9.84
C PHE A 155 -0.11 6.60 8.66
N ASP A 156 -0.17 5.30 8.44
CA ASP A 156 0.42 4.66 7.27
C ASP A 156 -0.48 4.85 6.05
N TYR A 157 0.15 4.96 4.89
CA TYR A 157 -0.55 5.02 3.62
C TYR A 157 0.30 4.42 2.51
N THR A 158 -0.38 3.95 1.47
CA THR A 158 0.17 3.70 0.14
C THR A 158 -0.40 4.74 -0.82
N ILE A 159 0.40 5.17 -1.78
CA ILE A 159 -0.05 6.06 -2.86
C ILE A 159 0.43 5.50 -4.19
N GLN A 160 -0.48 5.42 -5.17
CA GLN A 160 -0.20 4.88 -6.49
C GLN A 160 -1.07 5.58 -7.56
N PRO A 161 -0.71 5.52 -8.85
CA PRO A 161 -1.46 6.19 -9.89
C PRO A 161 -2.78 5.49 -10.20
N ILE A 162 -3.68 6.21 -10.87
CA ILE A 162 -5.01 5.70 -11.23
C ILE A 162 -4.95 4.56 -12.25
N ASP A 163 -3.88 4.50 -13.04
CA ASP A 163 -3.62 3.44 -14.01
C ASP A 163 -2.77 2.29 -13.44
N ALA A 164 -2.55 2.26 -12.12
CA ALA A 164 -1.83 1.19 -11.44
C ALA A 164 -2.51 -0.16 -11.70
N ALA A 165 -1.74 -1.08 -12.30
CA ALA A 165 -2.14 -2.46 -12.45
C ALA A 165 -2.10 -3.19 -11.09
N ALA A 166 -2.68 -4.39 -11.03
CA ALA A 166 -2.78 -5.16 -9.80
C ALA A 166 -1.41 -5.47 -9.16
N GLY A 167 -0.34 -5.58 -9.96
CA GLY A 167 1.02 -5.81 -9.49
C GLY A 167 1.57 -4.65 -8.65
N VAL A 168 1.42 -3.41 -9.10
CA VAL A 168 1.84 -2.21 -8.34
C VAL A 168 1.03 -2.10 -7.05
N CYS A 169 -0.29 -2.25 -7.12
CA CYS A 169 -1.14 -2.24 -5.93
C CYS A 169 -0.75 -3.33 -4.93
N ALA A 170 -0.43 -4.54 -5.41
CA ALA A 170 -0.03 -5.65 -4.56
C ALA A 170 1.37 -5.48 -3.94
N HIS A 171 2.31 -4.87 -4.68
CA HIS A 171 3.64 -4.49 -4.20
C HIS A 171 3.53 -3.50 -3.03
N GLU A 172 2.82 -2.39 -3.23
CA GLU A 172 2.65 -1.36 -2.19
C GLU A 172 1.92 -1.91 -0.95
N TYR A 173 0.91 -2.76 -1.17
CA TYR A 173 0.25 -3.45 -0.06
C TYR A 173 1.19 -4.43 0.66
N GLY A 174 2.19 -4.98 -0.03
CA GLY A 174 3.22 -5.84 0.57
C GLY A 174 4.05 -5.07 1.61
N HIS A 175 4.42 -3.82 1.32
CA HIS A 175 5.04 -2.92 2.30
C HIS A 175 4.13 -2.59 3.46
N ASP A 176 2.82 -2.51 3.20
CA ASP A 176 1.86 -2.35 4.27
C ASP A 176 1.84 -3.58 5.20
N LEU A 177 2.07 -4.78 4.67
CA LEU A 177 2.34 -6.00 5.43
C LEU A 177 3.78 -6.13 5.96
N ARG A 178 4.57 -5.05 5.90
CA ARG A 178 5.96 -4.94 6.40
C ARG A 178 7.00 -5.70 5.58
N LEU A 179 6.70 -6.06 4.34
CA LEU A 179 7.72 -6.58 3.43
C LEU A 179 8.60 -5.42 2.93
N PRO A 180 9.93 -5.57 2.85
CA PRO A 180 10.82 -4.55 2.33
C PRO A 180 10.81 -4.56 0.80
N ASP A 181 11.31 -3.48 0.21
CA ASP A 181 11.82 -3.52 -1.15
C ASP A 181 12.97 -4.51 -1.24
N GLU A 182 12.88 -5.41 -2.21
CA GLU A 182 13.95 -6.36 -2.51
C GLU A 182 14.81 -5.88 -3.67
N TYR A 183 14.54 -4.70 -4.25
CA TYR A 183 15.38 -4.09 -5.28
C TYR A 183 16.48 -3.17 -4.73
N ASP A 184 17.46 -2.82 -5.56
CA ASP A 184 18.46 -1.80 -5.23
C ASP A 184 17.82 -0.40 -5.15
N THR A 185 17.33 -0.05 -3.96
CA THR A 185 16.65 1.23 -3.67
C THR A 185 17.53 2.47 -3.84
N GLN A 186 18.85 2.31 -3.91
CA GLN A 186 19.80 3.40 -4.15
C GLN A 186 20.26 3.47 -5.60
N TYR A 187 19.83 2.54 -6.46
CA TYR A 187 20.21 2.46 -7.87
C TYR A 187 21.74 2.56 -8.06
N THR A 188 22.49 1.86 -7.22
CA THR A 188 23.97 1.91 -7.16
C THR A 188 24.65 1.22 -8.34
N GLY A 189 23.92 0.40 -9.11
CA GLY A 189 24.47 -0.36 -10.22
C GLY A 189 23.43 -0.86 -11.21
N THR A 190 23.65 -2.06 -11.75
CA THR A 190 22.81 -2.69 -12.79
C THR A 190 21.55 -3.37 -12.24
N GLY A 191 21.20 -3.11 -10.98
CA GLY A 191 20.16 -3.82 -10.25
C GLY A 191 20.70 -4.99 -9.43
N GLU A 192 19.86 -5.46 -8.54
CA GLU A 192 20.08 -6.59 -7.64
C GLU A 192 19.69 -7.93 -8.31
N PRO A 193 20.19 -9.08 -7.81
CA PRO A 193 19.87 -10.38 -8.36
C PRO A 193 18.50 -10.93 -7.89
N VAL A 194 17.46 -10.08 -7.83
CA VAL A 194 16.07 -10.45 -7.50
C VAL A 194 15.18 -10.15 -8.71
N SER A 195 15.02 -8.89 -9.11
CA SER A 195 14.27 -8.49 -10.30
C SER A 195 12.89 -9.21 -10.39
N ASP A 196 12.57 -9.82 -11.53
CA ASP A 196 11.26 -10.42 -11.80
C ASP A 196 10.96 -11.64 -10.93
N TRP A 197 11.93 -12.16 -10.16
CA TRP A 197 11.70 -13.26 -9.23
C TRP A 197 10.82 -12.90 -8.04
N SER A 198 10.58 -11.61 -7.80
CA SER A 198 9.75 -11.16 -6.70
C SER A 198 8.86 -9.98 -7.03
N ILE A 199 7.61 -10.01 -6.56
CA ILE A 199 6.75 -8.83 -6.61
C ILE A 199 7.31 -7.65 -5.82
N THR A 200 8.10 -7.86 -4.77
CA THR A 200 8.76 -6.78 -4.01
C THR A 200 10.04 -6.26 -4.68
N SER A 201 10.29 -6.68 -5.93
CA SER A 201 11.22 -6.06 -6.88
C SER A 201 10.48 -5.80 -8.21
N SER A 202 11.09 -6.02 -9.38
CA SER A 202 10.50 -5.73 -10.69
C SER A 202 9.37 -6.69 -11.08
N GLY A 203 9.16 -7.77 -10.32
CA GLY A 203 8.05 -8.69 -10.52
C GLY A 203 6.67 -8.05 -10.41
N SER A 204 6.55 -6.87 -9.76
CA SER A 204 5.33 -6.05 -9.74
C SER A 204 4.94 -5.51 -11.13
N TRP A 205 5.88 -5.42 -12.06
CA TRP A 205 5.70 -4.95 -13.44
C TRP A 205 5.57 -6.08 -14.46
N ALA A 206 5.60 -7.34 -14.03
CA ALA A 206 5.55 -8.48 -14.94
C ALA A 206 4.22 -8.58 -15.73
N GLY A 207 4.33 -9.19 -16.91
CA GLY A 207 3.22 -9.48 -17.81
C GLY A 207 3.33 -8.77 -19.16
N LYS A 208 2.55 -9.23 -20.13
CA LYS A 208 2.51 -8.62 -21.48
C LYS A 208 2.09 -7.15 -21.42
N ILE A 209 1.15 -6.84 -20.53
CA ILE A 209 0.82 -5.48 -20.12
C ILE A 209 1.41 -5.34 -18.71
N GLY A 210 2.25 -4.33 -18.50
CA GLY A 210 3.01 -4.15 -17.27
C GLY A 210 2.13 -4.25 -16.02
N GLY A 211 2.54 -5.10 -15.08
CA GLY A 211 1.90 -5.32 -13.78
C GLY A 211 0.55 -6.03 -13.80
N THR A 212 0.12 -6.57 -14.94
CA THR A 212 -1.11 -7.37 -15.04
C THR A 212 -0.90 -8.85 -14.71
N GLN A 213 0.36 -9.31 -14.67
CA GLN A 213 0.73 -10.69 -14.34
C GLN A 213 1.90 -10.68 -13.34
N PRO A 214 1.73 -10.09 -12.15
CA PRO A 214 2.81 -9.98 -11.18
C PRO A 214 3.33 -11.36 -10.77
N THR A 215 4.62 -11.44 -10.49
CA THR A 215 5.25 -12.69 -10.01
C THR A 215 4.98 -12.91 -8.52
N ALA A 216 5.37 -14.07 -8.01
CA ALA A 216 5.15 -14.45 -6.62
C ALA A 216 6.03 -13.64 -5.65
N PHE A 217 5.73 -13.71 -4.36
CA PHE A 217 6.69 -13.31 -3.33
C PHE A 217 7.88 -14.28 -3.27
N THR A 218 9.07 -13.79 -2.87
CA THR A 218 10.21 -14.66 -2.55
C THR A 218 9.88 -15.65 -1.43
N SER A 219 10.65 -16.73 -1.34
CA SER A 219 10.58 -17.67 -0.21
C SER A 219 10.79 -16.97 1.14
N TRP A 220 11.63 -15.94 1.19
CA TRP A 220 11.86 -15.15 2.41
C TRP A 220 10.60 -14.35 2.77
N ALA A 221 10.01 -13.62 1.82
CA ALA A 221 8.80 -12.83 2.06
C ALA A 221 7.59 -13.71 2.46
N LYS A 222 7.48 -14.91 1.87
CA LYS A 222 6.46 -15.90 2.27
C LYS A 222 6.71 -16.45 3.67
N GLN A 223 7.95 -16.78 4.03
CA GLN A 223 8.31 -17.22 5.38
C GLN A 223 8.05 -16.12 6.41
N PHE A 224 8.40 -14.87 6.09
CA PHE A 224 8.11 -13.71 6.94
C PHE A 224 6.61 -13.58 7.18
N SER A 225 5.81 -13.59 6.11
CA SER A 225 4.34 -13.49 6.19
C SER A 225 3.72 -14.66 6.96
N GLN A 226 4.23 -15.87 6.77
CA GLN A 226 3.81 -17.05 7.54
C GLN A 226 4.05 -16.86 9.04
N ASN A 227 5.18 -16.25 9.44
CA ASN A 227 5.53 -16.02 10.83
C ASN A 227 4.81 -14.82 11.44
N SER A 228 4.58 -13.76 10.67
CA SER A 228 4.00 -12.50 11.16
C SER A 228 2.47 -12.49 11.14
N ILE A 229 1.85 -13.11 10.14
CA ILE A 229 0.39 -13.12 9.93
C ILE A 229 -0.20 -14.50 10.27
N GLY A 230 0.57 -15.58 10.08
CA GLY A 230 0.05 -16.95 10.12
C GLY A 230 -0.63 -17.34 8.80
N GLY A 231 -1.33 -18.48 8.80
CA GLY A 231 -2.03 -18.97 7.60
C GLY A 231 -1.23 -20.00 6.80
N ARG A 232 -1.21 -19.86 5.48
CA ARG A 232 -0.68 -20.84 4.51
C ARG A 232 0.10 -20.18 3.37
N TRP A 233 1.04 -19.31 3.70
CA TRP A 233 1.89 -18.61 2.72
C TRP A 233 3.01 -19.50 2.17
N ILE A 234 3.51 -20.42 3.00
CA ILE A 234 4.55 -21.37 2.62
C ILE A 234 4.41 -22.66 3.41
N ASN A 235 4.70 -23.79 2.75
CA ASN A 235 5.01 -25.04 3.42
C ASN A 235 6.54 -25.20 3.39
N HIS A 236 7.19 -25.10 4.53
CA HIS A 236 8.65 -25.10 4.64
C HIS A 236 9.12 -26.29 5.46
N GLU A 237 10.33 -26.75 5.15
CA GLU A 237 11.09 -27.72 5.94
C GLU A 237 12.32 -27.00 6.47
N GLN A 238 12.55 -27.05 7.79
CA GLN A 238 13.73 -26.46 8.40
C GLN A 238 14.79 -27.54 8.59
N LEU A 239 15.91 -27.39 7.89
CA LEU A 239 17.06 -28.28 7.99
C LEU A 239 18.17 -27.60 8.80
N SER A 240 18.76 -28.33 9.76
CA SER A 240 19.93 -27.87 10.53
C SER A 240 21.20 -28.45 9.93
N ILE A 241 22.26 -27.65 9.83
CA ILE A 241 23.57 -28.09 9.32
C ILE A 241 24.32 -28.94 10.37
N ASN A 242 23.90 -28.90 11.63
CA ASN A 242 24.59 -29.57 12.75
C ASN A 242 24.04 -30.98 13.05
N GLU A 243 23.34 -31.61 12.10
CA GLU A 243 22.96 -33.02 12.15
C GLU A 243 23.69 -33.83 11.06
#